data_AF-A0A5C4M805-F1
#
_entry.id   AF-A0A5C4M805-F1
#
_cell.length_a   1.000
_cell.length_b   1.000
_cell.length_c   1.000
_cell.angle_alpha   90.00
_cell.angle_beta   90.00
_cell.angle_gamma   90.00
#
_symmetry.space_group_name_H-M   'P 1'
#
loop_
_entity.id
_entity.type
_entity.pdbx_description
1 polymer ?
#
loop_
_entity_poly.entity_id
_entity_poly.type
_entity_poly.pdbx_seq_one_letter_code
_entity_poly.pdbx_strand_id
1 'polypeptide(L)'
;MNDFAAIVGKASADGVTVEVGIGGRLRSVKLSPQAMRYGAPYLAETVVSVAAHATAKANQRFAQLLGREAEQVGEKLGLGFDPELASDDDFERDWTRG
;
A
#
# COMPACT_ATOMS: atom_id res chain seq x y z
N MET A 1 0.89 -8.16 24.07
CA MET A 1 -0.22 -8.08 23.10
C MET A 1 0.33 -7.36 21.89
N ASN A 2 0.56 -8.04 20.76
CA ASN A 2 1.10 -7.39 19.57
C ASN A 2 0.05 -6.42 19.03
N ASP A 3 0.42 -5.14 18.88
CA ASP A 3 -0.47 -4.14 18.30
C ASP A 3 -0.39 -4.20 16.77
N PHE A 4 -1.17 -5.10 16.18
CA PHE A 4 -1.30 -5.20 14.73
C PHE A 4 -1.93 -3.95 14.10
N ALA A 5 -2.60 -3.09 14.88
CA ALA A 5 -3.10 -1.81 14.39
C ALA A 5 -1.96 -0.79 14.16
N ALA A 6 -0.73 -1.06 14.58
CA ALA A 6 0.41 -0.22 14.23
C ALA A 6 0.97 -0.53 12.82
N ILE A 7 0.64 -1.69 12.24
CA ILE A 7 1.18 -2.10 10.93
C ILE A 7 0.47 -1.33 9.83
N VAL A 8 1.26 -0.54 9.11
CA VAL A 8 0.82 0.25 7.98
C VAL A 8 1.71 -0.02 6.78
N GLY A 9 1.10 -0.05 5.61
CA GLY A 9 1.77 0.02 4.32
C GLY A 9 1.52 1.38 3.69
N LYS A 10 2.52 1.86 2.97
CA LYS A 10 2.52 3.17 2.33
C LYS A 10 3.12 3.05 0.94
N ALA A 11 2.51 3.71 -0.03
CA ALA A 11 3.03 3.80 -1.40
C ALA A 11 2.70 5.19 -1.98
N SER A 12 3.44 5.60 -3.01
CA SER A 12 3.23 6.88 -3.68
C SER A 12 3.51 6.80 -5.19
N ALA A 13 2.65 7.39 -6.01
CA ALA A 13 2.92 7.55 -7.45
C ALA A 13 2.22 8.81 -7.97
N ASP A 14 2.86 9.53 -8.90
CA ASP A 14 2.27 10.67 -9.62
C ASP A 14 1.62 11.75 -8.73
N GLY A 15 2.21 11.97 -7.55
CA GLY A 15 1.71 12.93 -6.56
C GLY A 15 0.54 12.42 -5.70
N VAL A 16 0.18 11.14 -5.81
CA VAL A 16 -0.73 10.42 -4.91
C VAL A 16 0.10 9.65 -3.88
N THR A 17 -0.27 9.74 -2.60
CA THR A 17 0.28 8.90 -1.53
C THR A 17 -0.87 8.25 -0.78
N VAL A 18 -0.81 6.93 -0.58
CA VAL A 18 -1.82 6.17 0.16
C VAL A 18 -1.17 5.46 1.33
N GLU A 19 -1.83 5.50 2.49
CA GLU A 19 -1.51 4.69 3.66
C GLU A 19 -2.69 3.79 4.01
N VAL A 20 -2.39 2.51 4.23
CA VAL A 20 -3.38 1.49 4.60
C VAL A 20 -2.89 0.66 5.78
N GLY A 21 -3.82 0.16 6.58
CA GLY A 21 -3.56 -0.94 7.49
C GLY A 21 -3.62 -2.30 6.79
N ILE A 22 -3.39 -3.35 7.58
CA ILE A 22 -3.52 -4.75 7.16
C ILE A 22 -4.88 -4.99 6.49
N GLY A 23 -4.88 -5.79 5.42
CA GLY A 23 -6.09 -6.14 4.65
C GLY A 23 -6.67 -4.98 3.84
N GLY A 24 -5.89 -3.92 3.62
CA GLY A 24 -6.27 -2.80 2.76
C GLY A 24 -7.18 -1.78 3.45
N ARG A 25 -7.24 -1.76 4.79
CA ARG A 25 -8.02 -0.75 5.51
C ARG A 25 -7.40 0.63 5.29
N LEU A 26 -8.04 1.46 4.47
CA LEU A 26 -7.58 2.81 4.16
C LEU A 26 -7.43 3.66 5.44
N ARG A 27 -6.30 4.37 5.55
CA ARG A 27 -6.02 5.30 6.65
C ARG A 27 -5.90 6.74 6.17
N SER A 28 -5.13 6.96 5.11
CA SER A 28 -4.95 8.29 4.56
C SER A 28 -4.71 8.24 3.05
N VAL A 29 -5.16 9.29 2.36
CA VAL A 29 -4.83 9.58 0.98
C VAL A 29 -4.38 11.03 0.92
N LYS A 30 -3.22 11.28 0.34
CA LYS A 30 -2.69 12.63 0.09
C LYS A 30 -2.53 12.82 -1.40
N LEU A 31 -3.05 13.93 -1.90
CA LEU A 31 -3.00 14.29 -3.31
C LEU A 31 -2.24 15.61 -3.45
N SER A 32 -1.25 15.63 -4.34
CA SER A 32 -0.59 16.87 -4.73
C SER A 32 -1.48 17.67 -5.69
N PRO A 33 -1.30 19.01 -5.79
CA PRO A 33 -1.96 19.80 -6.81
C PRO A 33 -1.66 19.33 -8.24
N GLN A 34 -0.51 18.69 -8.47
CA GLN A 34 -0.13 18.12 -9.78
C GLN A 34 -0.98 16.89 -10.12
N ALA A 35 -1.22 15.99 -9.16
CA ALA A 35 -2.06 14.80 -9.36
C ALA A 35 -3.47 15.18 -9.85
N MET A 36 -4.01 16.29 -9.35
CA MET A 36 -5.32 16.82 -9.75
C MET A 36 -5.37 17.34 -11.19
N ARG A 37 -4.23 17.64 -11.82
CA ARG A 37 -4.17 18.17 -13.20
C ARG A 37 -4.32 17.10 -14.27
N TYR A 38 -4.08 15.83 -13.93
CA TYR A 38 -4.18 14.72 -14.87
C TYR A 38 -5.63 14.28 -15.14
N GLY A 39 -6.60 14.82 -14.40
CA GLY A 39 -8.03 14.54 -14.57
C GLY A 39 -8.52 13.36 -13.74
N ALA A 40 -9.85 13.30 -13.55
CA ALA A 40 -10.49 12.37 -12.63
C ALA A 40 -10.28 10.87 -12.96
N PRO A 41 -10.35 10.42 -14.24
CA PRO A 41 -10.16 9.00 -14.56
C PRO A 41 -8.75 8.51 -14.19
N TYR A 42 -7.72 9.25 -14.62
CA TYR A 42 -6.34 8.92 -14.32
C TYR A 42 -6.08 8.93 -12.81
N LEU A 43 -6.56 9.96 -12.10
CA LEU A 43 -6.42 10.04 -10.65
C LEU A 43 -7.05 8.84 -9.93
N ALA A 44 -8.22 8.37 -10.38
CA ALA A 44 -8.88 7.20 -9.80
C ALA A 44 -8.05 5.93 -10.01
N GLU A 45 -7.54 5.71 -11.23
CA GLU A 45 -6.66 4.59 -11.54
C GLU A 45 -5.38 4.62 -10.70
N THR A 46 -4.73 5.79 -10.59
CA THR A 46 -3.53 5.96 -9.76
C THR A 46 -3.82 5.67 -8.29
N VAL A 47 -4.93 6.18 -7.73
CA VAL A 47 -5.28 5.93 -6.32
C VAL A 47 -5.51 4.45 -6.06
N VAL A 48 -6.23 3.74 -6.94
CA VAL A 48 -6.46 2.29 -6.80
C VAL A 48 -5.15 1.53 -6.88
N SER A 49 -4.29 1.86 -7.84
CA SER A 49 -2.98 1.23 -8.01
C SER A 49 -2.09 1.45 -6.77
N VAL A 50 -1.96 2.69 -6.29
CA VAL A 50 -1.16 3.02 -5.11
C VAL A 50 -1.73 2.36 -3.84
N ALA A 51 -3.05 2.24 -3.71
CA ALA A 51 -3.68 1.53 -2.59
C ALA A 51 -3.39 0.03 -2.61
N ALA A 52 -3.32 -0.61 -3.80
CA ALA A 52 -2.95 -2.02 -3.93
C ALA A 52 -1.51 -2.26 -3.47
N HIS A 53 -0.57 -1.41 -3.89
CA HIS A 53 0.84 -1.47 -3.45
C HIS A 53 0.98 -1.24 -1.94
N ALA A 54 0.30 -0.23 -1.40
CA ALA A 54 0.29 0.02 0.03
C ALA A 54 -0.26 -1.19 0.80
N THR A 55 -1.29 -1.86 0.28
CA THR A 55 -1.88 -3.07 0.89
C THR A 55 -0.90 -4.23 0.87
N ALA A 56 -0.22 -4.45 -0.26
CA ALA A 56 0.78 -5.49 -0.39
C ALA A 56 1.93 -5.29 0.62
N LYS A 57 2.42 -4.05 0.77
CA LYS A 57 3.44 -3.68 1.77
C LYS A 57 2.95 -3.90 3.21
N ALA A 58 1.70 -3.55 3.53
CA ALA A 58 1.13 -3.77 4.87
C ALA A 58 1.05 -5.27 5.22
N ASN A 59 0.56 -6.07 4.27
CA ASN A 59 0.40 -7.51 4.44
C ASN A 59 1.75 -8.24 4.48
N GLN A 60 2.74 -7.81 3.69
CA GLN A 60 4.11 -8.33 3.76
C GLN A 60 4.72 -8.10 5.15
N ARG A 61 4.60 -6.89 5.70
CA ARG A 61 5.08 -6.56 7.05
C ARG A 61 4.38 -7.40 8.13
N PHE A 62 3.08 -7.61 7.97
CA PHE A 62 2.31 -8.48 8.85
C PHE A 62 2.78 -9.94 8.78
N ALA A 63 3.03 -10.46 7.57
CA ALA A 63 3.56 -11.81 7.38
C ALA A 63 4.95 -11.97 8.01
N GLN A 64 5.84 -10.98 7.86
CA GLN A 64 7.16 -10.99 8.50
C GLN A 64 7.06 -11.06 10.04
N LEU A 65 6.07 -10.39 10.64
CA LEU A 65 5.85 -10.41 12.09
C LEU A 65 5.27 -11.73 12.60
N LEU A 66 4.52 -12.46 11.78
CA LEU A 66 3.94 -13.77 12.15
C LEU A 66 4.90 -14.94 11.92
N GLY A 67 5.98 -14.76 11.15
CA GLY A 67 6.97 -15.81 10.91
C GLY A 67 6.36 -17.05 10.23
N ARG A 68 6.59 -18.25 10.77
CA ARG A 68 6.12 -19.52 10.16
C ARG A 68 4.60 -19.70 10.16
N GLU A 69 3.86 -18.95 10.96
CA GLU A 69 2.40 -19.01 11.01
C GLU A 69 1.72 -18.05 10.00
N ALA A 70 2.52 -17.21 9.34
CA ALA A 70 2.05 -16.15 8.45
C ALA A 70 1.25 -16.67 7.26
N GLU A 71 1.64 -17.80 6.68
CA GLU A 71 1.02 -18.35 5.48
C GLU A 71 -0.39 -18.88 5.78
N GLN A 72 -0.53 -19.64 6.87
CA GLN A 72 -1.83 -20.18 7.31
C GLN A 72 -2.79 -19.09 7.80
N VAL A 73 -2.28 -18.04 8.45
CA VAL A 73 -3.09 -16.91 8.92
C VAL A 73 -3.42 -15.97 7.76
N GLY A 74 -2.49 -15.78 6.83
CA GLY A 74 -2.64 -14.93 5.66
C GLY A 74 -3.76 -15.39 4.74
N GLU A 75 -3.82 -16.68 4.40
CA GLU A 75 -4.91 -17.24 3.58
C GLU A 75 -6.26 -17.17 4.29
N LYS A 76 -6.33 -17.52 5.58
CA LYS A 76 -7.58 -17.51 6.35
C LYS A 76 -8.18 -16.13 6.55
N LEU A 77 -7.34 -15.09 6.57
CA LEU A 77 -7.77 -13.71 6.78
C LEU A 77 -7.90 -12.91 5.47
N GLY A 78 -7.68 -13.54 4.31
CA GLY A 78 -7.70 -12.83 3.01
C GLY A 78 -6.57 -11.80 2.88
N LEU A 79 -5.46 -12.02 3.59
CA LEU A 79 -4.28 -11.13 3.62
C LEU A 79 -3.20 -11.59 2.64
N GLY A 80 -3.54 -12.46 1.70
CA GLY A 80 -2.70 -12.74 0.55
C GLY A 80 -2.29 -11.42 -0.10
N PHE A 81 -1.02 -11.32 -0.47
CA PHE A 81 -0.49 -10.16 -1.16
C PHE A 81 0.31 -10.61 -2.35
N ASP A 82 0.30 -9.79 -3.40
CA ASP A 82 1.19 -9.97 -4.53
C ASP A 82 2.60 -9.52 -4.12
N PRO A 83 3.60 -10.43 -4.08
CA PRO A 83 4.94 -10.08 -3.70
C PRO A 83 5.60 -9.09 -4.68
N GLU A 84 5.20 -9.09 -5.96
CA GLU A 84 5.74 -8.14 -6.94
C GLU A 84 5.33 -6.70 -6.58
N LEU A 85 4.06 -6.51 -6.19
CA LEU A 85 3.56 -5.20 -5.73
C LEU A 85 4.17 -4.76 -4.39
N ALA A 86 4.55 -5.71 -3.52
CA ALA A 86 5.14 -5.40 -2.22
C ALA A 86 6.62 -4.98 -2.35
N SER A 87 7.33 -5.53 -3.32
CA SER A 87 8.74 -5.26 -3.60
C SER A 87 8.99 -4.11 -4.56
N ASP A 88 7.93 -3.50 -5.11
CA ASP A 88 8.06 -2.35 -6.00
C ASP A 88 8.54 -1.10 -5.24
N ASP A 89 9.85 -0.87 -5.32
CA ASP A 89 10.54 0.30 -4.80
C ASP A 89 10.38 1.53 -5.72
N ASP A 90 10.04 1.33 -7.00
CA ASP A 90 9.78 2.42 -7.94
C ASP A 90 8.49 3.17 -7.59
N PHE A 91 7.52 2.49 -6.95
CA PHE A 91 6.34 3.08 -6.29
C PHE A 91 6.62 3.86 -5.00
N GLU A 92 7.89 4.01 -4.59
CA GLU A 92 8.29 4.97 -3.56
C GLU A 92 9.04 6.17 -4.13
N ARG A 93 9.42 6.15 -5.41
CA ARG A 93 10.05 7.30 -6.07
C ARG A 93 9.00 8.39 -6.31
N ASP A 94 9.05 9.40 -5.46
CA ASP A 94 8.51 10.72 -5.75
C ASP A 94 9.34 11.33 -6.90
N TRP A 95 8.88 11.12 -8.14
CA TRP A 95 9.52 11.61 -9.37
C TRP A 95 9.54 13.16 -9.49
N THR A 96 9.27 13.90 -8.42
CA THR A 96 9.29 15.37 -8.36
C THR A 96 10.61 15.97 -7.86
N ARG A 97 11.65 15.16 -7.57
CA ARG A 97 13.04 15.66 -7.51
C ARG A 97 13.68 15.66 -8.91
N GLY A 98 13.31 16.65 -9.70
CA GLY A 98 13.93 17.05 -10.96
C GLY A 98 13.84 18.56 -11.12
#